data_AF-A0A969RUY0-F1
#
_entry.id   AF-A0A969RUY0-F1
#
_cell.length_a   1.000
_cell.length_b   1.000
_cell.length_c   1.000
_cell.angle_alpha   90.00
_cell.angle_beta   90.00
_cell.angle_gamma   90.00
#
_symmetry.space_group_name_H-M   'P 1'
#
loop_
_entity.id
_entity.type
_entity.pdbx_description
1 polymer ?
#
loop_
_entity_poly.entity_id
_entity_poly.type
_entity_poly.pdbx_seq_one_letter_code
_entity_poly.pdbx_strand_id
1 'polypeptide(L)'
;MRLVQWCNEQANTWENALNPKRRRQWAAALAAERATEESGNDPPTAADLEPRLLQFALIQFEAERQTLVQAFDWAAETQQWQASVALAANLAPFFQLRGYWGDWVSTHQQAIIAARQADDPRGEGQSLNNLGNVYKSQGKWSEAIECYEQSLQIKRAIGDVHGEGQSLNNLGVVYELQKHLDQATALWQEALTKLHPDSPEHATVTQRLQAATPAPPPSHGKTGSCFWVFSCFSAGI
;
A
#
# COMPACT_ATOMS: atom_id res chain seq x y z
N MET A 1 -31.12 -0.54 -16.20
CA MET A 1 -31.01 0.23 -17.45
C MET A 1 -30.60 1.71 -17.30
N ARG A 2 -30.05 2.19 -16.15
CA ARG A 2 -29.59 3.59 -16.01
C ARG A 2 -28.11 3.74 -15.63
N LEU A 3 -27.55 2.79 -14.88
CA LEU A 3 -26.14 2.84 -14.46
C LEU A 3 -25.18 2.60 -15.64
N VAL A 4 -25.48 1.64 -16.50
CA VAL A 4 -24.68 1.30 -17.70
C VAL A 4 -24.68 2.46 -18.72
N GLN A 5 -25.81 3.13 -18.88
CA GLN A 5 -25.95 4.25 -19.81
C GLN A 5 -25.20 5.49 -19.30
N TRP A 6 -25.24 5.74 -17.99
CA TRP A 6 -24.48 6.80 -17.34
C TRP A 6 -22.96 6.53 -17.35
N CYS A 7 -22.53 5.30 -17.06
CA CYS A 7 -21.11 4.92 -17.18
C CYS A 7 -20.61 5.01 -18.63
N ASN A 8 -21.45 4.65 -19.62
CA ASN A 8 -21.14 4.83 -21.04
C ASN A 8 -21.00 6.32 -21.42
N GLU A 9 -21.86 7.20 -20.93
CA GLU A 9 -21.77 8.63 -21.24
C GLU A 9 -20.52 9.30 -20.62
N GLN A 10 -20.12 8.89 -19.41
CA GLN A 10 -18.90 9.39 -18.76
C GLN A 10 -17.62 8.85 -19.42
N ALA A 11 -17.59 7.57 -19.81
CA ALA A 11 -16.46 6.97 -20.54
C ALA A 11 -16.26 7.59 -21.94
N ASN A 12 -17.36 7.83 -22.66
CA ASN A 12 -17.33 8.37 -24.03
C ASN A 12 -16.78 9.80 -24.13
N THR A 13 -16.87 10.63 -23.09
CA THR A 13 -16.39 12.03 -23.18
C THR A 13 -14.87 12.16 -23.07
N TRP A 14 -14.21 11.26 -22.34
CA TRP A 14 -12.75 11.24 -22.19
C TRP A 14 -12.04 10.26 -23.16
N GLU A 15 -12.65 9.12 -23.49
CA GLU A 15 -12.09 8.12 -24.42
C GLU A 15 -11.97 8.63 -25.87
N ASN A 16 -12.77 9.62 -26.24
CA ASN A 16 -12.78 10.19 -27.59
C ASN A 16 -11.48 10.91 -27.98
N ALA A 17 -10.63 11.27 -27.01
CA ALA A 17 -9.46 12.13 -27.23
C ALA A 17 -8.14 11.41 -27.57
N LEU A 18 -7.92 10.14 -27.17
CA LEU A 18 -6.52 9.65 -27.05
C LEU A 18 -6.10 8.32 -27.71
N ASN A 19 -6.99 7.43 -28.21
CA ASN A 19 -6.47 6.19 -28.83
C ASN A 19 -7.38 5.51 -29.91
N PRO A 20 -7.05 5.64 -31.21
CA PRO A 20 -7.83 5.06 -32.32
C PRO A 20 -7.85 3.53 -32.36
N LYS A 21 -6.82 2.86 -31.82
CA LYS A 21 -6.72 1.39 -31.79
C LYS A 21 -7.69 0.80 -30.76
N ARG A 22 -7.82 1.46 -29.61
CA ARG A 22 -8.79 1.12 -28.55
C ARG A 22 -10.23 1.33 -29.03
N ARG A 23 -10.51 2.41 -29.78
CA ARG A 23 -11.81 2.64 -30.43
C ARG A 23 -12.26 1.45 -31.28
N ARG A 24 -11.35 0.86 -32.07
CA ARG A 24 -11.67 -0.29 -32.93
C ARG A 24 -11.93 -1.57 -32.14
N GLN A 25 -11.15 -1.81 -31.09
CA GLN A 25 -11.32 -2.99 -30.22
C GLN A 25 -12.63 -2.92 -29.44
N TRP A 26 -12.98 -1.73 -28.92
CA TRP A 26 -14.25 -1.47 -28.25
C TRP A 26 -15.45 -1.63 -29.18
N ALA A 27 -15.41 -1.01 -30.36
CA ALA A 27 -16.48 -1.12 -31.35
C ALA A 27 -16.70 -2.56 -31.82
N ALA A 28 -15.61 -3.35 -31.94
CA ALA A 28 -15.70 -4.77 -32.30
C ALA A 28 -16.33 -5.62 -31.18
N ALA A 29 -15.99 -5.36 -29.91
CA ALA A 29 -16.58 -6.07 -28.77
C ALA A 29 -18.09 -5.77 -28.63
N LEU A 30 -18.47 -4.50 -28.77
CA LEU A 30 -19.87 -4.07 -28.72
C LEU A 30 -20.70 -4.60 -29.90
N ALA A 31 -20.08 -4.68 -31.09
CA ALA A 31 -20.72 -5.26 -32.28
C ALA A 31 -20.92 -6.76 -32.14
N ALA A 32 -19.99 -7.48 -31.51
CA ALA A 32 -20.13 -8.92 -31.25
C ALA A 32 -21.26 -9.24 -30.27
N GLU A 33 -21.47 -8.39 -29.25
CA GLU A 33 -22.56 -8.52 -28.28
C GLU A 33 -23.95 -8.28 -28.92
N ARG A 34 -24.07 -7.22 -29.74
CA ARG A 34 -25.29 -6.94 -30.51
C ARG A 34 -25.60 -8.03 -31.54
N ALA A 35 -24.58 -8.59 -32.18
CA ALA A 35 -24.75 -9.69 -33.13
C ALA A 35 -25.29 -10.97 -32.45
N THR A 36 -24.96 -11.21 -31.18
CA THR A 36 -25.53 -12.33 -30.41
C THR A 36 -26.99 -12.09 -29.99
N GLU A 37 -27.39 -10.84 -29.77
CA GLU A 37 -28.80 -10.48 -29.52
C GLU A 37 -29.64 -10.58 -30.80
N GLU A 38 -29.08 -10.22 -31.96
CA GLU A 38 -29.78 -10.25 -33.26
C GLU A 38 -29.88 -11.65 -33.87
N SER A 39 -28.97 -12.58 -33.55
CA SER A 39 -28.95 -13.91 -34.17
C SER A 39 -29.98 -14.91 -33.60
N GLY A 40 -30.80 -14.52 -32.62
CA GLY A 40 -31.82 -15.38 -32.02
C GLY A 40 -31.28 -16.64 -31.31
N ASN A 41 -29.97 -16.65 -30.99
CA ASN A 41 -29.37 -17.72 -30.19
C ASN A 41 -29.79 -17.54 -28.72
N ASP A 42 -29.82 -18.64 -27.96
CA ASP A 42 -30.05 -18.57 -26.52
C ASP A 42 -29.08 -17.57 -25.88
N PRO A 43 -29.55 -16.74 -24.93
CA PRO A 43 -28.69 -15.74 -24.30
C PRO A 43 -27.46 -16.42 -23.68
N PRO A 44 -26.28 -15.80 -23.80
CA PRO A 44 -25.04 -16.41 -23.31
C PRO A 44 -25.19 -16.80 -21.85
N THR A 45 -24.79 -18.03 -21.52
CA THR A 45 -24.92 -18.55 -20.17
C THR A 45 -23.91 -17.84 -19.24
N ALA A 46 -24.10 -17.91 -17.93
CA ALA A 46 -23.15 -17.33 -16.98
C ALA A 46 -21.70 -17.81 -17.20
N ALA A 47 -21.53 -19.05 -17.68
CA ALA A 47 -20.23 -19.63 -18.03
C ALA A 47 -19.60 -19.00 -19.30
N ASP A 48 -20.41 -18.48 -20.21
CA ASP A 48 -19.95 -17.79 -21.44
C ASP A 48 -19.62 -16.31 -21.19
N LEU A 49 -20.26 -15.71 -20.18
CA LEU A 49 -20.07 -14.32 -19.79
C LEU A 49 -18.83 -14.12 -18.90
N GLU A 50 -18.50 -15.09 -18.05
CA GLU A 50 -17.39 -14.96 -17.10
C GLU A 50 -16.03 -14.62 -17.76
N PRO A 51 -15.59 -15.33 -18.83
CA PRO A 51 -14.32 -15.03 -19.49
C PRO A 51 -14.33 -13.68 -20.23
N ARG A 52 -15.50 -13.28 -20.76
CA ARG A 52 -15.68 -12.02 -21.51
C ARG A 52 -15.68 -10.82 -20.57
N LEU A 53 -16.38 -10.93 -19.44
CA LEU A 53 -16.38 -9.91 -18.39
C LEU A 53 -15.00 -9.75 -17.77
N LEU A 54 -14.27 -10.85 -17.57
CA LEU A 54 -12.88 -10.81 -17.11
C LEU A 54 -11.98 -10.09 -18.12
N GLN A 55 -12.06 -10.44 -19.41
CA GLN A 55 -11.29 -9.80 -20.46
C GLN A 55 -11.60 -8.30 -20.59
N PHE A 56 -12.88 -7.93 -20.49
CA PHE A 56 -13.33 -6.55 -20.49
C PHE A 56 -12.77 -5.76 -19.30
N ALA A 57 -12.87 -6.32 -18.09
CA ALA A 57 -12.31 -5.72 -16.89
C ALA A 57 -10.79 -5.51 -17.04
N LEU A 58 -10.07 -6.49 -17.58
CA LEU A 58 -8.63 -6.37 -17.85
C LEU A 58 -8.29 -5.24 -18.82
N ILE A 59 -9.08 -5.07 -19.89
CA ILE A 59 -8.88 -3.98 -20.85
C ILE A 59 -9.15 -2.62 -20.19
N GLN A 60 -10.21 -2.51 -19.38
CA GLN A 60 -10.52 -1.28 -18.65
C GLN A 60 -9.44 -0.91 -17.65
N PHE A 61 -8.95 -1.88 -16.88
CA PHE A 61 -7.83 -1.64 -15.96
C PHE A 61 -6.55 -1.22 -16.68
N GLU A 62 -6.22 -1.82 -17.83
CA GLU A 62 -5.07 -1.41 -18.63
C GLU A 62 -5.28 -0.02 -19.29
N ALA A 63 -6.54 0.36 -19.55
CA ALA A 63 -6.89 1.69 -20.00
C ALA A 63 -6.68 2.74 -18.92
N GLU A 64 -7.22 2.48 -17.72
CA GLU A 64 -7.05 3.32 -16.53
C GLU A 64 -5.57 3.46 -16.18
N ARG A 65 -4.78 2.38 -16.19
CA ARG A 65 -3.33 2.42 -15.97
C ARG A 65 -2.64 3.43 -16.87
N GLN A 66 -2.88 3.35 -18.18
CA GLN A 66 -2.22 4.22 -19.15
C GLN A 66 -2.64 5.67 -19.00
N THR A 67 -3.92 5.94 -18.76
CA THR A 67 -4.42 7.30 -18.51
C THR A 67 -3.78 7.91 -17.27
N LEU A 68 -3.61 7.12 -16.22
CA LEU A 68 -3.02 7.57 -14.96
C LEU A 68 -1.51 7.81 -15.06
N VAL A 69 -0.77 6.96 -15.79
CA VAL A 69 0.64 7.19 -16.11
C VAL A 69 0.80 8.47 -16.94
N GLN A 70 -0.05 8.68 -17.94
CA GLN A 70 -0.02 9.91 -18.74
C GLN A 70 -0.32 11.17 -17.91
N ALA A 71 -1.26 11.08 -16.94
CA ALA A 71 -1.53 12.18 -16.02
C ALA A 71 -0.32 12.49 -15.13
N PHE A 72 0.42 11.47 -14.69
CA PHE A 72 1.67 11.64 -13.96
C PHE A 72 2.75 12.28 -14.83
N ASP A 73 2.95 11.79 -16.06
CA ASP A 73 3.94 12.32 -17.02
C ASP A 73 3.65 13.80 -17.30
N TRP A 74 2.39 14.15 -17.56
CA TRP A 74 1.97 15.53 -17.77
C TRP A 74 2.22 16.42 -16.54
N ALA A 75 1.93 15.93 -15.33
CA ALA A 75 2.22 16.66 -14.11
C ALA A 75 3.73 16.90 -13.93
N ALA A 76 4.56 15.91 -14.28
CA ALA A 76 6.02 16.05 -14.25
C ALA A 76 6.52 17.03 -15.32
N GLU A 77 6.01 16.96 -16.55
CA GLU A 77 6.36 17.87 -17.65
C GLU A 77 5.96 19.32 -17.36
N THR A 78 4.81 19.52 -16.73
CA THR A 78 4.28 20.85 -16.37
C THR A 78 4.78 21.38 -15.04
N GLN A 79 5.75 20.71 -14.42
CA GLN A 79 6.36 21.12 -13.16
C GLN A 79 5.37 21.19 -11.98
N GLN A 80 4.31 20.40 -12.02
CA GLN A 80 3.34 20.28 -10.93
C GLN A 80 3.78 19.20 -9.94
N TRP A 81 4.89 19.47 -9.27
CA TRP A 81 5.64 18.50 -8.48
C TRP A 81 4.83 17.85 -7.35
N GLN A 82 3.98 18.64 -6.67
CA GLN A 82 3.06 18.11 -5.65
C GLN A 82 2.03 17.14 -6.24
N ALA A 83 1.53 17.43 -7.44
CA ALA A 83 0.59 16.55 -8.14
C ALA A 83 1.27 15.25 -8.58
N SER A 84 2.52 15.32 -9.07
CA SER A 84 3.31 14.13 -9.42
C SER A 84 3.53 13.21 -8.21
N VAL A 85 3.94 13.74 -7.06
CA VAL A 85 4.15 12.95 -5.83
C VAL A 85 2.83 12.32 -5.35
N ALA A 86 1.74 13.08 -5.37
CA ALA A 86 0.42 12.58 -4.98
C ALA A 86 -0.09 11.49 -5.93
N LEU A 87 0.06 11.66 -7.25
CA LEU A 87 -0.31 10.66 -8.24
C LEU A 87 0.50 9.38 -8.05
N ALA A 88 1.82 9.48 -7.86
CA ALA A 88 2.67 8.32 -7.60
C ALA A 88 2.21 7.53 -6.35
N ALA A 89 1.86 8.22 -5.26
CA ALA A 89 1.36 7.57 -4.05
C ALA A 89 0.02 6.85 -4.27
N ASN A 90 -0.89 7.44 -5.04
CA ASN A 90 -2.20 6.85 -5.33
C ASN A 90 -2.13 5.67 -6.32
N LEU A 91 -1.10 5.61 -7.17
CA LEU A 91 -0.92 4.50 -8.13
C LEU A 91 -0.27 3.26 -7.50
N ALA A 92 0.39 3.40 -6.37
CA ALA A 92 1.08 2.31 -5.69
C ALA A 92 0.21 1.06 -5.45
N PRO A 93 -1.04 1.16 -4.92
CA PRO A 93 -1.90 -0.01 -4.74
C PRO A 93 -2.27 -0.70 -6.06
N PHE A 94 -2.46 0.08 -7.13
CA PHE A 94 -2.81 -0.43 -8.45
C PHE A 94 -1.67 -1.26 -9.05
N PHE A 95 -0.44 -0.74 -8.99
CA PHE A 95 0.72 -1.46 -9.49
C PHE A 95 1.05 -2.70 -8.66
N GLN A 96 0.90 -2.63 -7.34
CA GLN A 96 1.11 -3.75 -6.42
C GLN A 96 0.18 -4.92 -6.73
N LEU A 97 -1.11 -4.66 -6.95
CA LEU A 97 -2.12 -5.71 -7.16
C LEU A 97 -1.85 -6.54 -8.43
N ARG A 98 -1.20 -5.96 -9.44
CA ARG A 98 -0.99 -6.56 -10.76
C ARG A 98 0.47 -6.92 -11.06
N GLY A 99 1.39 -6.61 -10.16
CA GLY A 99 2.81 -6.92 -10.33
C GLY A 99 3.49 -6.07 -11.42
N TYR A 100 3.01 -4.85 -11.69
CA TYR A 100 3.64 -3.91 -12.62
C TYR A 100 4.85 -3.23 -11.96
N TRP A 101 5.84 -4.04 -11.59
CA TRP A 101 6.99 -3.62 -10.80
C TRP A 101 7.87 -2.57 -11.49
N GLY A 102 8.02 -2.66 -12.82
CA GLY A 102 8.83 -1.73 -13.59
C GLY A 102 8.25 -0.31 -13.60
N ASP A 103 6.96 -0.19 -13.92
CA ASP A 103 6.25 1.09 -13.94
C ASP A 103 6.22 1.73 -12.55
N TRP A 104 6.04 0.91 -11.51
CA TRP A 104 5.99 1.40 -10.12
C TRP A 104 7.32 2.01 -9.67
N VAL A 105 8.43 1.31 -9.95
CA VAL A 105 9.78 1.82 -9.67
C VAL A 105 10.04 3.09 -10.49
N SER A 106 9.76 3.07 -11.79
CA SER A 106 9.98 4.22 -12.69
C SER A 106 9.23 5.47 -12.22
N THR A 107 7.95 5.32 -11.84
CA THR A 107 7.11 6.42 -11.38
C THR A 107 7.69 7.07 -10.12
N HIS A 108 8.09 6.28 -9.12
CA HIS A 108 8.68 6.84 -7.89
C HIS A 108 10.09 7.41 -8.10
N GLN A 109 10.90 6.83 -9.00
CA GLN A 109 12.20 7.41 -9.37
C GLN A 109 12.04 8.78 -10.04
N GLN A 110 11.10 8.90 -10.97
CA GLN A 110 10.78 10.18 -11.60
C GLN A 110 10.22 11.20 -10.58
N ALA A 111 9.38 10.77 -9.64
CA ALA A 111 8.89 11.62 -8.57
C ALA A 111 10.02 12.15 -7.65
N ILE A 112 11.04 11.33 -7.36
CA ILE A 112 12.23 11.77 -6.62
C ILE A 112 13.02 12.84 -7.40
N ILE A 113 13.24 12.62 -8.69
CA ILE A 113 13.95 13.58 -9.55
C ILE A 113 13.19 14.90 -9.62
N ALA A 114 11.86 14.83 -9.82
CA ALA A 114 10.97 15.98 -9.82
C ALA A 114 11.03 16.77 -8.50
N ALA A 115 10.93 16.08 -7.36
CA ALA A 115 11.01 16.72 -6.04
C ALA A 115 12.35 17.42 -5.81
N ARG A 116 13.46 16.83 -6.25
CA ARG A 116 14.79 17.46 -6.20
C ARG A 116 14.89 18.70 -7.07
N GLN A 117 14.34 18.65 -8.29
CA GLN A 117 14.30 19.81 -9.19
C GLN A 117 13.45 20.95 -8.63
N ALA A 118 12.44 20.61 -7.82
CA ALA A 118 11.54 21.53 -7.16
C ALA A 118 12.08 22.11 -5.85
N ASP A 119 13.23 21.64 -5.35
CA ASP A 119 13.71 21.88 -3.99
C ASP A 119 12.64 21.53 -2.93
N ASP A 120 11.92 20.42 -3.15
CA ASP A 120 10.88 19.89 -2.26
C ASP A 120 11.38 18.66 -1.48
N PRO A 121 12.10 18.85 -0.36
CA PRO A 121 12.61 17.75 0.44
C PRO A 121 11.48 16.91 1.05
N ARG A 122 10.29 17.49 1.27
CA ARG A 122 9.14 16.72 1.80
C ARG A 122 8.64 15.72 0.76
N GLY A 123 8.46 16.17 -0.48
CA GLY A 123 8.10 15.31 -1.62
C GLY A 123 9.16 14.26 -1.92
N GLU A 124 10.45 14.60 -1.81
CA GLU A 124 11.55 13.66 -1.98
C GLU A 124 11.50 12.55 -0.92
N GLY A 125 11.41 12.91 0.36
CA GLY A 125 11.32 11.94 1.46
C GLY A 125 10.09 11.03 1.33
N GLN A 126 8.94 11.58 0.94
CA GLN A 126 7.74 10.78 0.71
C GLN A 126 7.92 9.79 -0.46
N SER A 127 8.52 10.24 -1.57
CA SER A 127 8.74 9.42 -2.76
C SER A 127 9.75 8.29 -2.49
N LEU A 128 10.82 8.56 -1.73
CA LEU A 128 11.78 7.55 -1.27
C LEU A 128 11.13 6.50 -0.36
N ASN A 129 10.29 6.93 0.60
CA ASN A 129 9.56 6.00 1.44
C ASN A 129 8.64 5.09 0.61
N ASN A 130 7.99 5.63 -0.42
CA ASN A 130 7.14 4.85 -1.30
C ASN A 130 7.95 3.91 -2.21
N LEU A 131 9.12 4.33 -2.69
CA LEU A 131 10.05 3.46 -3.41
C LEU A 131 10.51 2.27 -2.55
N GLY A 132 10.78 2.51 -1.27
CA GLY A 132 11.08 1.46 -0.29
C GLY A 132 9.95 0.43 -0.16
N ASN A 133 8.68 0.87 -0.18
CA ASN A 133 7.52 -0.04 -0.18
C ASN A 133 7.48 -0.93 -1.42
N VAL A 134 7.94 -0.44 -2.57
CA VAL A 134 8.02 -1.22 -3.81
C VAL A 134 9.04 -2.33 -3.66
N TYR A 135 10.26 -2.00 -3.23
CA TYR A 135 11.33 -2.98 -3.05
C TYR A 135 11.00 -4.01 -1.97
N LYS A 136 10.41 -3.57 -0.86
CA LYS A 136 9.87 -4.48 0.17
C LYS A 136 8.87 -5.46 -0.46
N SER A 137 7.92 -4.97 -1.25
CA SER A 137 6.92 -5.84 -1.89
C SER A 137 7.52 -6.81 -2.92
N GLN A 138 8.70 -6.49 -3.49
CA GLN A 138 9.47 -7.38 -4.37
C GLN A 138 10.37 -8.38 -3.62
N GLY A 139 10.50 -8.26 -2.30
CA GLY A 139 11.47 -9.05 -1.52
C GLY A 139 12.91 -8.53 -1.57
N LYS A 140 13.12 -7.33 -2.12
CA LYS A 140 14.41 -6.65 -2.23
C LYS A 140 14.67 -5.84 -0.96
N TRP A 141 15.02 -6.53 0.12
CA TRP A 141 15.09 -5.95 1.46
C TRP A 141 16.19 -4.90 1.60
N SER A 142 17.36 -5.12 0.98
CA SER A 142 18.49 -4.20 1.04
C SER A 142 18.14 -2.85 0.39
N GLU A 143 17.59 -2.87 -0.83
CA GLU A 143 17.17 -1.67 -1.54
C GLU A 143 16.02 -0.95 -0.83
N ALA A 144 15.13 -1.70 -0.17
CA ALA A 144 14.08 -1.12 0.67
C ALA A 144 14.65 -0.36 1.87
N ILE A 145 15.62 -0.95 2.58
CA ILE A 145 16.30 -0.31 3.72
C ILE A 145 16.96 0.99 3.28
N GLU A 146 17.75 0.96 2.20
CA GLU A 146 18.43 2.16 1.68
C GLU A 146 17.43 3.30 1.39
N CYS A 147 16.30 2.98 0.75
CA CYS A 147 15.26 3.97 0.45
C CYS A 147 14.62 4.55 1.72
N TYR A 148 14.31 3.70 2.71
CA TYR A 148 13.71 4.17 3.96
C TYR A 148 14.69 4.97 4.82
N GLU A 149 15.98 4.63 4.82
CA GLU A 149 17.03 5.37 5.52
C GLU A 149 17.24 6.76 4.91
N GLN A 150 17.30 6.87 3.58
CA GLN A 150 17.37 8.17 2.89
C GLN A 150 16.13 9.02 3.19
N SER A 151 14.94 8.42 3.12
CA SER A 151 13.69 9.10 3.51
C SER A 151 13.75 9.59 4.96
N LEU A 152 14.19 8.74 5.89
CA LEU A 152 14.30 9.08 7.31
C LEU A 152 15.28 10.25 7.53
N GLN A 153 16.43 10.25 6.85
CA GLN A 153 17.41 11.32 6.94
C GLN A 153 16.81 12.67 6.50
N ILE A 154 16.09 12.68 5.38
CA ILE A 154 15.46 13.89 4.86
C ILE A 154 14.36 14.37 5.82
N LYS A 155 13.50 13.47 6.28
CA LYS A 155 12.41 13.81 7.21
C LYS A 155 12.92 14.39 8.53
N ARG A 156 14.02 13.83 9.06
CA ARG A 156 14.74 14.40 10.22
C ARG A 156 15.29 15.80 9.93
N ALA A 157 15.87 16.01 8.75
CA ALA A 157 16.44 17.30 8.37
C ALA A 157 15.38 18.41 8.26
N ILE A 158 14.17 18.08 7.81
CA ILE A 158 13.06 19.04 7.69
C ILE A 158 12.16 19.10 8.94
N GLY A 159 12.43 18.28 9.96
CA GLY A 159 11.63 18.22 11.19
C GLY A 159 10.23 17.59 11.02
N ASP A 160 10.04 16.72 10.02
CA ASP A 160 8.79 15.97 9.81
C ASP A 160 8.70 14.78 10.77
N VAL A 161 8.33 15.06 12.02
CA VAL A 161 8.25 14.07 13.10
C VAL A 161 7.30 12.91 12.76
N HIS A 162 6.15 13.20 12.14
CA HIS A 162 5.22 12.14 11.76
C HIS A 162 5.81 11.26 10.65
N GLY A 163 6.41 11.89 9.64
CA GLY A 163 7.11 11.18 8.57
C GLY A 163 8.25 10.30 9.09
N GLU A 164 9.03 10.78 10.08
CA GLU A 164 10.08 10.00 10.75
C GLU A 164 9.51 8.69 11.31
N GLY A 165 8.41 8.79 12.07
CA GLY A 165 7.74 7.64 12.67
C GLY A 165 7.28 6.62 11.62
N GLN A 166 6.76 7.08 10.48
CA GLN A 166 6.37 6.19 9.38
C GLN A 166 7.58 5.47 8.76
N SER A 167 8.70 6.16 8.53
CA SER A 167 9.90 5.54 7.95
C SER A 167 10.56 4.55 8.91
N LEU A 168 10.60 4.86 10.22
CA LEU A 168 11.07 3.94 11.26
C LEU A 168 10.21 2.69 11.34
N ASN A 169 8.88 2.83 11.31
CA ASN A 169 7.96 1.68 11.28
C ASN A 169 8.23 0.79 10.05
N ASN A 170 8.40 1.38 8.87
CA ASN A 170 8.66 0.64 7.64
C ASN A 170 10.00 -0.10 7.68
N LEU A 171 11.07 0.53 8.21
CA LEU A 171 12.35 -0.15 8.46
C LEU A 171 12.17 -1.34 9.42
N GLY A 172 11.45 -1.14 10.52
CA GLY A 172 11.19 -2.20 11.49
C GLY A 172 10.49 -3.42 10.86
N VAL A 173 9.52 -3.18 9.97
CA VAL A 173 8.86 -4.25 9.20
C VAL A 173 9.86 -5.00 8.30
N VAL A 174 10.80 -4.32 7.64
CA VAL A 174 11.80 -5.00 6.79
C VAL A 174 12.76 -5.86 7.63
N TYR A 175 13.16 -5.40 8.82
CA TYR A 175 13.98 -6.19 9.73
C TYR A 175 13.22 -7.39 10.32
N GLU A 176 11.92 -7.24 10.62
CA GLU A 176 11.05 -8.34 11.04
C GLU A 176 10.98 -9.43 9.97
N LEU A 177 10.79 -9.05 8.71
CA LEU A 177 10.76 -9.98 7.57
C LEU A 177 12.07 -10.75 7.41
N GLN A 178 13.19 -10.13 7.77
CA GLN A 178 14.53 -10.74 7.81
C GLN A 178 14.83 -11.50 9.11
N LYS A 179 13.86 -11.63 10.03
CA LYS A 179 14.00 -12.29 11.34
C LYS A 179 14.95 -11.59 12.31
N HIS A 180 15.28 -10.33 12.07
CA HIS A 180 16.07 -9.50 12.98
C HIS A 180 15.16 -8.77 13.97
N LEU A 181 14.56 -9.54 14.89
CA LEU A 181 13.52 -9.04 15.80
C LEU A 181 14.01 -7.95 16.77
N ASP A 182 15.26 -8.02 17.22
CA ASP A 182 15.84 -7.02 18.12
C ASP A 182 15.94 -5.64 17.44
N GLN A 183 16.39 -5.62 16.18
CA GLN A 183 16.48 -4.40 15.37
C GLN A 183 15.09 -3.85 15.06
N ALA A 184 14.14 -4.72 14.69
CA ALA A 184 12.76 -4.33 14.42
C ALA A 184 12.08 -3.70 15.66
N THR A 185 12.27 -4.32 16.83
CA THR A 185 11.71 -3.84 18.10
C THR A 185 12.27 -2.47 18.47
N ALA A 186 13.57 -2.25 18.34
CA ALA A 186 14.19 -0.96 18.63
C ALA A 186 13.64 0.14 17.71
N LEU A 187 13.50 -0.14 16.41
CA LEU A 187 12.94 0.81 15.44
C LEU A 187 11.47 1.12 15.70
N TRP A 188 10.67 0.14 16.08
CA TRP A 188 9.27 0.34 16.43
C TRP A 188 9.10 1.13 17.74
N GLN A 189 9.95 0.90 18.74
CA GLN A 189 9.97 1.71 19.95
C GLN A 189 10.30 3.17 19.63
N GLU A 190 11.31 3.42 18.79
CA GLU A 190 11.61 4.78 18.32
C GLU A 190 10.40 5.37 17.56
N ALA A 191 9.79 4.60 16.65
CA ALA A 191 8.63 5.05 15.88
C ALA A 191 7.46 5.51 16.77
N LEU A 192 7.14 4.78 17.85
CA LEU A 192 6.06 5.16 18.78
C LEU A 192 6.30 6.52 19.44
N THR A 193 7.55 6.90 19.71
CA THR A 193 7.86 8.22 20.28
C THR A 193 7.59 9.37 19.31
N LYS A 194 7.49 9.07 18.01
CA LYS A 194 7.32 10.03 16.92
C LYS A 194 5.88 10.08 16.40
N LEU A 195 5.15 8.99 16.49
CA LEU A 195 3.78 8.89 16.00
C LEU A 195 2.77 9.46 17.01
N HIS A 196 1.67 10.02 16.50
CA HIS A 196 0.58 10.49 17.34
C HIS A 196 -0.15 9.28 17.96
N PRO A 197 -0.49 9.29 19.27
CA PRO A 197 -1.11 8.14 19.95
C PRO A 197 -2.40 7.63 19.26
N ASP A 198 -3.21 8.54 18.72
CA ASP A 198 -4.47 8.21 18.05
C ASP A 198 -4.29 7.83 16.55
N SER A 199 -3.06 7.78 16.05
CA SER A 199 -2.81 7.43 14.66
C SER A 199 -2.96 5.91 14.42
N PRO A 200 -3.49 5.48 13.26
CA PRO A 200 -3.59 4.06 12.92
C PRO A 200 -2.21 3.40 12.87
N GLU A 201 -1.16 4.13 12.48
CA GLU A 201 0.21 3.65 12.51
C GLU A 201 0.67 3.35 13.93
N HIS A 202 0.39 4.22 14.90
CA HIS A 202 0.73 4.01 16.30
C HIS A 202 0.05 2.74 16.85
N ALA A 203 -1.25 2.56 16.57
CA ALA A 203 -1.97 1.33 16.93
C ALA A 203 -1.34 0.07 16.32
N THR A 204 -0.98 0.12 15.04
CA THR A 204 -0.37 -1.01 14.33
C THR A 204 1.01 -1.35 14.89
N VAL A 205 1.85 -0.35 15.16
CA VAL A 205 3.19 -0.54 15.75
C VAL A 205 3.08 -1.14 17.16
N THR A 206 2.11 -0.66 17.95
CA THR A 206 1.86 -1.15 19.31
C THR A 206 1.49 -2.64 19.28
N GLN A 207 0.60 -3.04 18.36
CA GLN A 207 0.21 -4.43 18.19
C GLN A 207 1.40 -5.31 17.78
N ARG A 208 2.27 -4.84 16.86
CA ARG A 208 3.47 -5.59 16.46
C ARG A 208 4.44 -5.78 17.62
N LEU A 209 4.67 -4.74 18.42
CA LEU A 209 5.53 -4.84 19.60
C LEU A 209 5.00 -5.85 20.62
N GLN A 210 3.68 -5.87 20.86
CA GLN A 210 3.06 -6.87 21.75
C GLN A 210 3.21 -8.30 21.22
N ALA A 211 3.11 -8.49 19.90
CA ALA A 211 3.32 -9.80 19.28
C ALA A 211 4.80 -10.24 19.30
N ALA A 212 5.73 -9.28 19.28
CA ALA A 212 7.18 -9.54 19.33
C ALA A 212 7.69 -9.87 20.74
N THR A 213 7.00 -9.41 21.79
CA THR A 213 7.31 -9.82 23.17
C THR A 213 6.81 -11.25 23.42
N PRO A 214 7.67 -12.21 23.82
CA PRO A 214 7.18 -13.52 24.21
C PRO A 214 6.21 -13.36 25.38
N ALA A 215 5.07 -14.04 25.33
CA ALA A 215 4.13 -14.08 26.44
C ALA A 215 4.90 -14.41 27.72
N PRO A 216 4.65 -13.69 28.83
CA PRO A 216 5.28 -14.04 30.09
C PRO A 216 5.00 -15.54 30.34
N PRO A 217 6.01 -16.34 30.73
CA PRO A 217 5.78 -17.76 30.99
C PRO A 217 4.58 -17.86 31.93
N PRO A 218 3.63 -18.79 31.68
CA PRO A 218 2.45 -18.91 32.51
C PRO A 218 2.93 -18.93 33.95
N SER A 219 2.48 -17.94 34.73
CA SER A 219 2.84 -17.90 36.14
C SER A 219 2.38 -19.24 36.69
N HIS A 220 3.32 -20.13 36.98
CA HIS A 220 3.03 -21.29 37.80
C HIS A 220 2.58 -20.67 39.11
N GLY A 221 1.25 -20.53 39.26
CA GLY A 221 0.63 -20.16 40.50
C GLY A 221 1.27 -21.09 41.51
N LYS A 222 2.03 -20.51 42.44
CA LYS A 222 2.46 -21.23 43.62
C LYS A 222 1.15 -21.66 44.24
N THR A 223 0.73 -22.89 43.96
CA THR A 223 -0.29 -23.58 44.73
C THR A 223 0.19 -23.45 46.16
N GLY A 224 -0.58 -22.69 46.94
CA GLY A 224 -0.27 -22.44 48.33
C GLY A 224 -0.03 -23.77 48.99
N SER A 225 1.21 -24.02 49.38
CA SER A 225 1.51 -25.05 50.37
C SER A 225 0.89 -24.54 51.66
N CYS A 226 -0.37 -24.91 51.89
CA CYS A 226 -1.04 -24.83 53.19
C CYS A 226 -0.28 -25.75 54.15
N PHE A 227 0.86 -25.30 54.67
CA PHE A 227 1.35 -25.80 55.94
C PHE A 227 0.50 -25.17 57.02
N TRP A 228 -0.41 -25.97 57.57
CA TRP A 228 -1.19 -25.64 58.75
C TRP A 228 -0.26 -25.26 59.89
N VAL A 229 -0.23 -23.98 60.24
CA VAL A 229 0.21 -23.51 61.56
C VAL A 229 -1.04 -23.56 62.45
N PHE A 230 -1.26 -24.69 63.12
CA PHE A 230 -2.17 -24.70 64.27
C PHE A 230 -1.41 -24.10 65.46
N SER A 231 -1.77 -22.86 65.80
CA SER A 231 -1.35 -22.20 67.04
C SER A 231 -2.05 -22.83 68.25
N CYS A 232 -1.29 -22.91 69.34
CA CYS A 232 -1.70 -23.27 70.69
C CYS A 232 -2.84 -22.42 71.25
N PHE A 233 -3.63 -23.00 72.17
CA PHE A 233 -4.18 -22.48 73.46
C PHE A 233 -5.23 -23.53 73.95
N SER A 234 -5.40 -23.95 75.21
CA SER A 234 -4.80 -23.65 76.53
C SER A 234 -5.35 -24.65 77.58
N ALA A 235 -4.66 -24.79 78.73
CA ALA A 235 -5.14 -25.18 80.07
C ALA A 235 -5.74 -26.60 80.24
N GLY A 236 -5.59 -27.35 81.34
CA GLY A 236 -5.14 -27.10 82.70
C GLY A 236 -5.93 -28.05 83.63
N ILE A 237 -5.21 -28.69 84.58
CA ILE A 237 -5.63 -29.71 85.58
C ILE A 237 -5.68 -31.15 85.07
#